data_AF-A0A3D0H3E3-F1
#
_entry.id   AF-A0A3D0H3E3-F1
#
_cell.length_a   1.000
_cell.length_b   1.000
_cell.length_c   1.000
_cell.angle_alpha   90.00
_cell.angle_beta   90.00
_cell.angle_gamma   90.00
#
_symmetry.space_group_name_H-M   'P 1'
#
loop_
_entity.id
_entity.type
_entity.pdbx_description
1 polymer ?
#
loop_
_entity_poly.entity_id
_entity_poly.type
_entity_poly.pdbx_seq_one_letter_code
_entity_poly.pdbx_strand_id
1 'polypeptide(L)'
;RDQWVHLAINPASPCIFTRGLESTELPIRHGEGKFYAEDEVLMRLVDQGQIALRYADREGQPAQGAFPTNPNGSILDIAGICDPSGRIFGLMPHPEAFNHWTNHPDWTYLREQTRRAGESCPTEGAGIQLFRNAVEFLQ
;
A
#
# COMPACT_ATOMS: atom_id res chain seq x y z
N ARG A 1 -1.27 15.43 6.25
CA ARG A 1 -0.70 14.61 7.35
C ARG A 1 0.46 13.82 6.76
N ASP A 2 1.55 13.70 7.53
CA ASP A 2 2.75 12.95 7.15
C ASP A 2 2.94 11.80 8.13
N GLN A 3 2.79 10.56 7.66
CA GLN A 3 2.98 9.35 8.47
C GLN A 3 3.16 8.11 7.59
N TRP A 4 3.56 7.00 8.21
CA TRP A 4 3.60 5.68 7.58
C TRP A 4 2.34 4.89 7.91
N VAL A 5 1.84 4.15 6.94
CA VAL A 5 0.60 3.36 7.07
C VAL A 5 0.84 1.94 6.62
N HIS A 6 0.19 1.01 7.33
CA HIS A 6 0.14 -0.39 6.97
C HIS A 6 -1.04 -0.63 6.03
N LEU A 7 -0.82 -1.44 5.01
CA LEU A 7 -1.78 -1.69 3.96
C LEU A 7 -1.94 -3.20 3.76
N ALA A 8 -3.19 -3.66 3.75
CA ALA A 8 -3.55 -4.99 3.32
C ALA A 8 -3.78 -4.98 1.80
N ILE A 9 -3.18 -5.95 1.11
CA ILE A 9 -3.32 -6.14 -0.33
C ILE A 9 -4.41 -7.17 -0.57
N ASN A 10 -5.26 -6.92 -1.57
CA ASN A 10 -6.21 -7.91 -2.05
C ASN A 10 -5.54 -8.81 -3.12
N PRO A 11 -5.16 -10.06 -2.80
CA PRO A 11 -4.49 -10.94 -3.75
C PRO A 11 -5.41 -11.37 -4.91
N ALA A 12 -6.73 -11.26 -4.74
CA ALA A 12 -7.69 -11.54 -5.81
C ALA A 12 -7.93 -10.33 -6.74
N SER A 13 -7.33 -9.17 -6.46
CA SER A 13 -7.46 -8.00 -7.33
C SER A 13 -6.74 -8.22 -8.66
N PRO A 14 -7.29 -7.73 -9.80
CA PRO A 14 -6.61 -7.82 -11.09
C PRO A 14 -5.38 -6.90 -11.18
N CYS A 15 -5.17 -6.00 -10.20
CA CYS A 15 -4.09 -5.01 -10.19
C CYS A 15 -2.72 -5.66 -10.40
N ILE A 16 -2.06 -5.32 -11.51
CA ILE A 16 -0.75 -5.90 -11.85
C ILE A 16 0.33 -5.48 -10.84
N PHE A 17 0.22 -4.27 -10.29
CA PHE A 17 1.23 -3.66 -9.42
C PHE A 17 1.34 -4.35 -8.07
N THR A 18 0.27 -5.01 -7.59
CA THR A 18 0.21 -5.62 -6.26
C THR A 18 0.34 -7.14 -6.28
N ARG A 19 0.68 -7.74 -7.42
CA ARG A 19 0.82 -9.21 -7.55
C ARG A 19 1.89 -9.77 -6.62
N GLY A 20 1.58 -10.92 -6.01
CA GLY A 20 2.51 -11.64 -5.13
C GLY A 20 2.76 -10.98 -3.78
N LEU A 21 1.98 -9.95 -3.41
CA LEU A 21 2.12 -9.24 -2.15
C LEU A 21 0.87 -9.44 -1.28
N GLU A 22 1.08 -9.56 0.01
CA GLU A 22 0.01 -9.71 1.01
C GLU A 22 -0.22 -8.43 1.80
N SER A 23 0.86 -7.71 2.11
CA SER A 23 0.83 -6.40 2.78
C SER A 23 2.02 -5.55 2.35
N THR A 24 1.94 -4.25 2.65
CA THR A 24 3.06 -3.32 2.48
C THR A 24 2.90 -2.13 3.43
N GLU A 25 4.02 -1.45 3.72
CA GLU A 25 4.03 -0.21 4.50
C GLU A 25 4.55 0.93 3.63
N LEU A 26 3.76 2.00 3.50
CA LEU A 26 4.07 3.12 2.63
C LEU A 26 3.82 4.46 3.32
N PRO A 27 4.56 5.52 2.96
CA PRO A 27 4.31 6.86 3.49
C PRO A 27 3.08 7.50 2.84
N ILE A 28 2.36 8.33 3.61
CA ILE A 28 1.31 9.23 3.12
C ILE A 28 1.68 10.68 3.40
N ARG A 29 1.34 11.60 2.47
CA ARG A 29 1.66 13.04 2.60
C ARG A 29 0.55 13.95 2.07
N HIS A 30 -0.70 13.70 2.46
CA HIS A 30 -1.86 14.43 1.93
C HIS A 30 -2.74 15.04 3.04
N GLY A 31 -3.40 16.16 2.73
CA GLY A 31 -4.48 16.74 3.53
C GLY A 31 -5.87 16.25 3.11
N GLU A 32 -6.04 15.91 1.84
CA GLU A 32 -7.33 15.62 1.19
C GLU A 32 -7.32 14.23 0.52
N GLY A 33 -7.01 13.19 1.31
CA GLY A 33 -6.84 11.84 0.77
C GLY A 33 -8.04 10.91 0.93
N LYS A 34 -9.18 11.42 1.41
CA LYS A 34 -10.35 10.58 1.72
C LYS A 34 -10.95 10.03 0.43
N PHE A 35 -10.92 8.71 0.27
CA PHE A 35 -11.67 8.05 -0.79
C PHE A 35 -13.17 8.09 -0.48
N TYR A 36 -13.94 8.57 -1.44
CA TYR A 36 -15.39 8.64 -1.39
C TYR A 36 -15.96 8.29 -2.76
N ALA A 37 -17.03 7.51 -2.78
CA ALA A 37 -17.80 7.20 -3.97
C ALA A 37 -19.24 6.88 -3.58
N GLU A 38 -20.15 6.93 -4.53
CA GLU A 38 -21.54 6.49 -4.35
C GLU A 38 -21.62 4.97 -4.16
N ASP A 39 -22.68 4.49 -3.50
CA ASP A 39 -22.84 3.07 -3.16
C ASP A 39 -22.79 2.15 -4.38
N GLU A 40 -23.35 2.55 -5.52
CA GLU A 40 -23.29 1.79 -6.77
C GLU A 40 -21.84 1.58 -7.23
N VAL A 41 -21.01 2.61 -7.12
CA VAL A 41 -19.60 2.55 -7.48
C VAL A 41 -18.84 1.67 -6.49
N LEU A 42 -19.13 1.78 -5.19
CA LEU A 42 -18.50 0.95 -4.16
C LEU A 42 -18.82 -0.53 -4.34
N MET A 43 -20.08 -0.87 -4.58
CA MET A 43 -20.51 -2.25 -4.86
C MET A 43 -19.79 -2.80 -6.09
N ARG A 44 -19.72 -2.04 -7.18
CA ARG A 44 -18.98 -2.44 -8.38
C ARG A 44 -17.50 -2.70 -8.08
N LEU A 45 -16.84 -1.81 -7.34
CA LEU A 45 -15.43 -1.96 -6.99
C LEU A 45 -15.16 -3.21 -6.14
N VAL A 46 -16.08 -3.55 -5.23
CA VAL A 46 -16.02 -4.76 -4.41
C VAL A 46 -16.24 -6.00 -5.27
N ASP A 47 -17.33 -6.05 -6.03
CA ASP A 47 -17.73 -7.21 -6.84
C ASP A 47 -16.70 -7.55 -7.93
N GLN A 48 -16.07 -6.52 -8.50
CA GLN A 48 -15.05 -6.68 -9.54
C GLN A 48 -13.63 -6.83 -8.97
N GLY A 49 -13.46 -6.88 -7.65
CA GLY A 49 -12.14 -7.03 -7.00
C GLY A 49 -11.19 -5.86 -7.25
N GLN A 50 -11.70 -4.69 -7.64
CA GLN A 50 -10.91 -3.53 -8.04
C GLN A 50 -10.31 -2.76 -6.87
N ILE A 51 -10.71 -3.08 -5.64
CA ILE A 51 -10.05 -2.56 -4.42
C ILE A 51 -8.77 -3.36 -4.21
N ALA A 52 -7.65 -2.77 -4.58
CA ALA A 52 -6.33 -3.41 -4.52
C ALA A 52 -5.68 -3.28 -3.15
N LEU A 53 -5.88 -2.14 -2.47
CA LEU A 53 -5.28 -1.85 -1.16
C LEU A 53 -6.29 -1.25 -0.20
N ARG A 54 -6.21 -1.70 1.05
CA ARG A 54 -6.93 -1.12 2.19
C ARG A 54 -5.98 -0.74 3.31
N TYR A 55 -6.32 0.32 4.03
CA TYR A 55 -5.67 0.63 5.30
C TYR A 55 -5.92 -0.51 6.30
N ALA A 56 -4.85 -0.95 6.94
CA ALA A 56 -4.85 -2.07 7.86
C ALA A 56 -3.91 -1.79 9.02
N ASP A 57 -4.01 -2.59 10.09
CA ASP A 57 -2.99 -2.61 11.13
C ASP A 57 -1.75 -3.42 10.71
N ARG A 58 -0.80 -3.57 11.63
CA ARG A 58 0.48 -4.26 11.36
C ARG A 58 0.30 -5.76 11.14
N GLU A 59 -0.81 -6.30 11.63
CA GLU A 59 -1.24 -7.69 11.49
C GLU A 59 -2.07 -7.91 10.21
N GLY A 60 -2.25 -6.86 9.40
CA GLY A 60 -3.00 -6.90 8.14
C GLY A 60 -4.52 -6.92 8.34
N GLN A 61 -5.01 -6.68 9.56
CA GLN A 61 -6.45 -6.60 9.82
C GLN A 61 -7.03 -5.27 9.35
N PRO A 62 -8.27 -5.25 8.83
CA PRO A 62 -8.90 -4.01 8.36
C PRO A 62 -8.92 -2.91 9.42
N ALA A 63 -8.69 -1.66 9.00
CA ALA A 63 -8.74 -0.51 9.90
C ALA A 63 -10.15 -0.23 10.47
N GLN A 64 -11.21 -0.78 9.88
CA GLN A 64 -12.61 -0.62 10.30
C GLN A 64 -13.03 0.86 10.38
N GLY A 65 -12.48 1.71 9.50
CA GLY A 65 -12.72 3.15 9.51
C GLY A 65 -12.11 3.90 10.71
N ALA A 66 -11.32 3.22 11.56
CA ALA A 66 -10.80 3.79 12.79
C ALA A 66 -9.52 4.59 12.57
N PHE A 67 -9.47 5.78 13.16
CA PHE A 67 -8.24 6.56 13.26
C PHE A 67 -7.35 6.00 14.39
N PRO A 68 -6.01 5.93 14.23
CA PRO A 68 -5.21 6.47 13.12
C PRO A 68 -4.96 5.51 11.96
N THR A 69 -5.38 4.25 12.07
CA THR A 69 -5.10 3.17 11.10
C THR A 69 -5.67 3.50 9.72
N ASN A 70 -6.93 3.93 9.65
CA ASN A 70 -7.49 4.65 8.51
C ASN A 70 -7.27 6.16 8.73
N PRO A 71 -6.32 6.77 8.01
CA PRO A 71 -5.77 8.06 8.41
C PRO A 71 -6.55 9.27 7.87
N ASN A 72 -7.39 9.04 6.87
CA ASN A 72 -8.15 10.04 6.12
C ASN A 72 -9.66 9.76 6.13
N GLY A 73 -10.09 8.67 6.76
CA GLY A 73 -11.50 8.29 6.84
C GLY A 73 -12.05 7.79 5.50
N SER A 74 -11.22 7.21 4.64
CA SER A 74 -11.65 6.58 3.39
C SER A 74 -12.75 5.54 3.64
N ILE A 75 -13.78 5.52 2.80
CA ILE A 75 -14.84 4.50 2.86
C ILE A 75 -14.23 3.12 2.57
N LEU A 76 -14.67 2.10 3.32
CA LEU A 76 -14.16 0.70 3.23
C LEU A 76 -12.63 0.59 3.40
N ASP A 77 -12.03 1.54 4.09
CA ASP A 77 -10.57 1.65 4.28
C ASP A 77 -9.79 1.74 2.96
N ILE A 78 -10.41 2.17 1.86
CA ILE A 78 -9.79 2.15 0.53
C ILE A 78 -8.57 3.09 0.48
N ALA A 79 -7.42 2.53 0.14
CA ALA A 79 -6.16 3.25 -0.07
C ALA A 79 -5.73 3.25 -1.54
N GLY A 80 -6.17 2.25 -2.32
CA GLY A 80 -5.89 2.17 -3.76
C GLY A 80 -6.85 1.26 -4.51
N ILE A 81 -7.16 1.65 -5.74
CA ILE A 81 -8.07 0.94 -6.66
C ILE A 81 -7.45 0.80 -8.05
N CYS A 82 -7.83 -0.23 -8.79
CA CYS A 82 -7.45 -0.39 -10.19
C CYS A 82 -8.66 -0.39 -11.13
N ASP A 83 -8.41 -0.17 -12.42
CA ASP A 83 -9.43 -0.40 -13.44
C ASP A 83 -9.68 -1.91 -13.67
N PRO A 84 -10.74 -2.31 -14.41
CA PRO A 84 -11.04 -3.72 -14.63
C PRO A 84 -9.94 -4.50 -15.36
N SER A 85 -9.09 -3.81 -16.16
CA SER A 85 -7.93 -4.47 -16.78
C SER A 85 -6.77 -4.71 -15.81
N GLY A 86 -6.78 -4.05 -14.64
CA GLY A 86 -5.73 -4.10 -13.63
C GLY A 86 -4.49 -3.29 -13.97
N ARG A 87 -4.50 -2.53 -15.07
CA ARG A 87 -3.31 -1.84 -15.64
C ARG A 87 -3.24 -0.36 -15.24
N ILE A 88 -4.37 0.24 -14.89
CA ILE A 88 -4.46 1.60 -14.37
C ILE A 88 -4.69 1.47 -12.87
N PHE A 89 -3.79 2.07 -12.09
CA PHE A 89 -3.79 1.96 -10.64
C PHE A 89 -3.78 3.34 -10.00
N GLY A 90 -4.86 3.66 -9.28
CA GLY A 90 -4.97 4.86 -8.45
C GLY A 90 -4.58 4.54 -7.02
N LEU A 91 -3.67 5.31 -6.45
CA LEU A 91 -3.08 5.05 -5.14
C LEU A 91 -2.90 6.35 -4.36
N MET A 92 -3.28 6.34 -3.07
CA MET A 92 -3.06 7.48 -2.17
C MET A 92 -1.69 7.46 -1.46
N PRO A 93 -1.21 6.31 -0.93
CA PRO A 93 0.17 6.19 -0.45
C PRO A 93 1.22 6.43 -1.54
N HIS A 94 2.44 6.79 -1.12
CA HIS A 94 3.53 7.20 -2.00
C HIS A 94 4.64 6.14 -2.08
N PRO A 95 4.50 5.08 -2.91
CA PRO A 95 5.52 4.04 -3.06
C PRO A 95 6.82 4.56 -3.65
N GLU A 96 6.77 5.60 -4.47
CA GLU A 96 7.96 6.27 -5.02
C GLU A 96 8.81 6.91 -3.91
N ALA A 97 8.21 7.23 -2.77
CA ALA A 97 8.88 7.81 -1.62
C ALA A 97 9.51 6.78 -0.69
N PHE A 98 9.30 5.48 -0.94
CA PHE A 98 9.97 4.38 -0.28
C PHE A 98 10.74 3.53 -1.28
N ASN A 99 11.61 4.18 -2.06
CA ASN A 99 12.44 3.53 -3.07
C ASN A 99 13.72 2.92 -2.48
N HIS A 100 14.28 3.55 -1.44
CA HIS A 100 15.46 3.09 -0.74
C HIS A 100 15.12 2.85 0.72
N TRP A 101 15.69 1.79 1.31
CA TRP A 101 15.34 1.39 2.68
C TRP A 101 15.61 2.50 3.72
N THR A 102 16.62 3.36 3.49
CA THR A 102 16.92 4.51 4.37
C THR A 102 15.89 5.64 4.30
N ASN A 103 14.90 5.57 3.41
CA ASN A 103 13.77 6.50 3.43
C ASN A 103 12.83 6.21 4.62
N HIS A 104 12.83 5.00 5.16
CA HIS A 104 12.02 4.64 6.33
C HIS A 104 12.52 5.38 7.57
N PRO A 105 11.66 5.98 8.42
CA PRO A 105 12.08 6.74 9.59
C PRO A 105 12.89 5.90 10.58
N ASP A 106 12.56 4.61 10.71
CA ASP A 106 13.25 3.68 11.61
C ASP A 106 14.52 3.06 11.00
N TRP A 107 15.03 3.55 9.87
CA TRP A 107 16.16 2.91 9.17
C TRP A 107 17.41 2.74 10.04
N THR A 108 17.69 3.68 10.95
CA THR A 108 18.84 3.57 11.87
C THR A 108 18.67 2.43 12.86
N TYR A 109 17.45 2.25 13.37
CA TYR A 109 17.10 1.14 14.25
C TYR A 109 17.16 -0.20 13.50
N LEU A 110 16.53 -0.26 12.32
CA LEU A 110 16.55 -1.44 11.46
C LEU A 110 17.98 -1.84 11.08
N ARG A 111 18.86 -0.88 10.78
CA ARG A 111 20.29 -1.14 10.50
C ARG A 111 20.96 -1.89 11.64
N GLU A 112 20.80 -1.40 12.88
CA GLU A 112 21.44 -2.02 14.03
C GLU A 112 20.85 -3.40 14.33
N GLN A 113 19.55 -3.59 14.08
CA GLN A 113 18.88 -4.89 14.20
C GLN A 113 19.44 -5.90 13.19
N THR A 114 19.47 -5.55 11.90
CA THR A 114 20.02 -6.39 10.82
C THR A 114 21.50 -6.70 11.06
N ARG A 115 22.30 -5.71 11.48
CA ARG A 115 23.71 -5.90 11.83
C ARG A 115 23.90 -6.89 12.98
N ARG A 116 23.06 -6.83 14.02
CA ARG A 116 23.09 -7.78 15.15
C ARG A 116 22.63 -9.18 14.76
N ALA A 117 21.74 -9.29 13.79
CA ALA A 117 21.32 -10.56 13.20
C ALA A 117 22.40 -11.18 12.29
N GLY A 118 23.46 -10.43 11.95
CA GLY A 118 24.52 -10.90 11.03
C GLY A 118 24.11 -10.85 9.55
N GLU A 119 23.04 -10.12 9.24
CA GLU A 119 22.50 -9.97 7.90
C GLU A 119 23.02 -8.68 7.23
N SER A 120 22.96 -8.63 5.91
CA SER A 120 23.21 -7.40 5.15
C SER A 120 21.96 -6.53 5.14
N CYS A 121 22.13 -5.21 5.27
CA CYS A 121 21.03 -4.28 5.10
C CYS A 121 20.45 -4.39 3.68
N PRO A 122 19.11 -4.23 3.52
CA PRO A 122 18.50 -4.16 2.21
C PRO A 122 19.03 -2.96 1.43
N THR A 123 18.85 -2.96 0.12
CA THR A 123 19.16 -1.82 -0.75
C THR A 123 17.91 -1.07 -1.19
N GLU A 124 16.76 -1.74 -1.20
CA GLU A 124 15.50 -1.20 -1.73
C GLU A 124 14.46 -1.05 -0.62
N GLY A 125 13.58 -0.08 -0.78
CA GLY A 125 12.37 0.04 0.03
C GLY A 125 11.22 -0.79 -0.56
N ALA A 126 10.20 -1.05 0.24
CA ALA A 126 9.06 -1.89 -0.16
C ALA A 126 8.27 -1.31 -1.34
N GLY A 127 8.37 0.00 -1.59
CA GLY A 127 7.72 0.66 -2.72
C GLY A 127 8.23 0.19 -4.08
N ILE A 128 9.49 -0.25 -4.18
CA ILE A 128 10.09 -0.72 -5.44
C ILE A 128 9.36 -1.92 -6.03
N GLN A 129 8.83 -2.82 -5.19
CA GLN A 129 8.19 -4.04 -5.65
C GLN A 129 6.97 -3.77 -6.54
N LEU A 130 6.22 -2.69 -6.29
CA LEU A 130 5.09 -2.29 -7.14
C LEU A 130 5.54 -1.95 -8.56
N PHE A 131 6.69 -1.30 -8.70
CA PHE A 131 7.27 -0.95 -10.00
C PHE A 131 7.88 -2.16 -10.69
N ARG A 132 8.53 -3.08 -9.95
CA ARG A 132 9.02 -4.36 -10.50
C ARG A 132 7.90 -5.16 -11.13
N ASN A 133 6.78 -5.31 -10.41
CA ASN A 133 5.60 -6.01 -10.92
C ASN A 133 5.07 -5.41 -12.23
N ALA A 134 5.12 -4.08 -12.38
CA ALA A 134 4.73 -3.41 -13.61
C ALA A 134 5.70 -3.69 -14.78
N VAL A 135 7.01 -3.73 -14.50
CA VAL A 135 8.03 -4.08 -15.50
C VAL A 135 7.90 -5.53 -15.93
N GLU A 136 7.75 -6.46 -14.98
CA GLU A 136 7.59 -7.89 -15.23
C GLU A 136 6.33 -8.19 -16.07
N PHE A 137 5.25 -7.42 -15.89
CA PHE A 137 4.05 -7.55 -16.70
C PHE A 137 4.26 -7.21 -18.19
N LEU A 138 5.25 -6.38 -18.52
CA LEU A 138 5.55 -5.96 -19.90
C LEU A 138 6.52 -6.90 -20.63
N GLN A 139 7.16 -7.83 -19.91
CA GLN A 139 8.11 -8.80 -20.43
C GLN A 139 7.40 -10.06 -20.93
#